data_AF-P62611-F1
#
_entry.id   AF-P62611-F1
#
_cell.length_a   1.000
_cell.length_b   1.000
_cell.length_c   1.000
_cell.angle_alpha   90.00
_cell.angle_beta   90.00
_cell.angle_gamma   90.00
#
_symmetry.space_group_name_H-M   'P 1'
#
loop_
_entity.id
_entity.type
_entity.pdbx_description
1 polymer ?
#
loop_
_entity_poly.entity_id
_entity_poly.type
_entity_poly.pdbx_seq_one_letter_code
_entity_poly.pdbx_strand_id
1 'polypeptide(L)' 'MGKGDRRTRRGKIWRGTYGKYRPRKKK' A
#
# COMPACT_ATOMS: atom_id res chain seq x y z
N MET A 1 12.79 -4.44 1.81
CA MET A 1 11.51 -3.93 2.36
C MET A 1 10.39 -4.94 2.16
N GLY A 2 9.81 -5.46 3.25
CA GLY A 2 8.85 -6.59 3.22
C GLY A 2 7.37 -6.20 3.17
N LYS A 3 6.49 -7.20 3.31
CA LYS A 3 5.03 -7.03 3.41
C LYS A 3 4.59 -6.31 4.70
N GLY A 4 5.46 -6.23 5.72
CA GLY A 4 5.14 -5.58 7.00
C GLY A 4 5.19 -4.04 6.97
N ASP A 5 5.94 -3.44 6.02
CA ASP A 5 6.16 -2.00 5.99
C ASP A 5 5.00 -1.24 5.32
N ARG A 6 4.29 -0.43 6.12
CA ARG A 6 3.15 0.41 5.68
C ARG A 6 3.56 1.56 4.74
N ARG A 7 4.84 1.92 4.70
CA ARG A 7 5.39 2.95 3.80
C ARG A 7 5.70 2.43 2.40
N THR A 8 5.38 1.16 2.13
CA THR A 8 5.56 0.57 0.80
C THR A 8 4.22 0.23 0.14
N ARG A 9 4.20 0.19 -1.19
CA ARG A 9 3.07 -0.34 -1.96
C ARG A 9 2.77 -1.79 -1.56
N ARG A 10 3.81 -2.62 -1.36
CA ARG A 10 3.69 -4.05 -1.00
C ARG A 10 3.04 -4.24 0.37
N GLY A 11 3.44 -3.48 1.38
CA GLY A 11 2.80 -3.59 2.70
C GLY A 11 1.40 -2.99 2.75
N LYS A 12 1.11 -1.95 1.96
CA LYS A 12 -0.28 -1.48 1.75
C LYS A 12 -1.16 -2.52 1.04
N ILE A 13 -0.62 -3.26 0.07
CA ILE A 13 -1.32 -4.39 -0.57
C ILE A 13 -1.61 -5.47 0.47
N TRP A 14 -0.60 -5.90 1.25
CA TRP A 14 -0.79 -6.95 2.26
C TRP A 14 -1.80 -6.56 3.34
N ARG A 15 -1.80 -5.30 3.79
CA ARG A 15 -2.80 -4.76 4.73
C ARG A 15 -4.16 -4.44 4.09
N GLY A 16 -4.30 -4.52 2.76
CA GLY A 16 -5.52 -4.11 2.06
C GLY A 16 -5.83 -2.61 2.09
N THR A 17 -4.91 -1.76 2.56
CA THR A 17 -5.14 -0.31 2.71
C THR A 17 -4.61 0.50 1.53
N TYR A 18 -5.13 1.72 1.35
CA TYR A 18 -4.66 2.69 0.37
C TYR A 18 -3.88 3.84 1.03
N GLY A 19 -3.33 4.76 0.25
CA GLY A 19 -2.70 6.00 0.73
C GLY A 19 -1.60 6.45 -0.23
N LYS A 20 -0.70 7.34 0.22
CA LYS A 20 0.38 7.92 -0.61
C LYS A 20 1.12 6.87 -1.47
N TYR A 21 1.50 5.74 -0.87
CA TYR A 21 2.27 4.68 -1.54
C TYR A 21 1.43 3.63 -2.29
N ARG A 22 0.10 3.64 -2.13
CA ARG A 22 -0.84 2.81 -2.89
C ARG A 22 -2.08 3.66 -3.17
N PRO A 23 -2.02 4.57 -4.17
CA PRO A 23 -3.16 5.40 -4.53
C PRO A 23 -4.28 4.51 -5.09
N ARG A 24 -5.53 4.96 -4.89
CA ARG A 24 -6.66 4.35 -5.60
C ARG A 24 -6.56 4.75 -7.07
N LYS A 25 -6.88 3.82 -7.97
CA LYS A 25 -7.15 4.20 -9.36
C LYS A 25 -8.30 5.21 -9.32
N LYS A 26 -8.14 6.36 -9.99
CA LYS A 26 -9.28 7.25 -10.23
C LYS A 26 -10.32 6.42 -11.01
N LYS A 27 -11.60 6.55 -10.63
CA LYS A 27 -12.71 5.84 -11.28
C LYS A 27 -12.65 6.05 -12.78
#